data_AF-A0AAI9XNM0-F1
#
_entry.id   AF-A0AAI9XNM0-F1
#
_cell.length_a   1.000
_cell.length_b   1.000
_cell.length_c   1.000
_cell.angle_alpha   90.00
_cell.angle_beta   90.00
_cell.angle_gamma   90.00
#
_symmetry.space_group_name_H-M   'P 1'
#
loop_
_entity.id
_entity.type
_entity.pdbx_description
1 polymer ?
#
loop_
_entity_poly.entity_id
_entity_poly.type
_entity_poly.pdbx_seq_one_letter_code
_entity_poly.pdbx_strand_id
1 'polypeptide(L)'
;MTSSNNPDSRSGTSLPGTAPPFIQPLTACAMLVAYTAIYVAPLYISPASRPSPTLSRDDPVVIRTRIRSVLFSTASCSALTYIILARLPDGTLPYGPLHAMGYWPIGILESALCLLLTAILFAGPLYETLLIDGLWEDWHGLGPIVRIWTQLTTWRNIVMGPLTEEMLFRSASVPLMLCARMSLTQTVFLSPVIFGFAHVHHFYEFRISHPKVPLVAAVARSILQFSYTSLFGAYATFLFLRSGSLLAIVLVHAFCNVMGLPRFWGAVEPYWHVSGHYAPADSRKWTVIYYVLLFVGAITWWRSLLPLTQTSASLFPQGF
;
A
#
# COMPACT_ATOMS: atom_id res chain seq x y z
N MET A 1 -52.60 49.80 15.88
CA MET A 1 -51.34 50.41 15.42
C MET A 1 -50.23 49.91 16.35
N THR A 2 -49.89 48.63 16.23
CA THR A 2 -48.73 48.08 15.48
C THR A 2 -47.40 48.36 16.18
N SER A 3 -47.09 47.45 17.11
CA SER A 3 -45.75 47.10 17.56
C SER A 3 -44.91 46.63 16.36
N SER A 4 -43.72 47.19 16.18
CA SER A 4 -42.69 46.62 15.29
C SER A 4 -41.43 46.37 16.11
N ASN A 5 -41.33 45.14 16.62
CA ASN A 5 -40.06 44.53 17.03
C ASN A 5 -39.17 44.41 15.81
N ASN A 6 -37.95 44.92 15.89
CA ASN A 6 -36.90 44.71 14.89
C ASN A 6 -35.75 43.96 15.57
N PRO A 7 -35.55 42.65 15.29
CA PRO A 7 -34.29 42.00 15.57
C PRO A 7 -33.55 41.80 14.24
N ASP A 8 -32.63 42.71 13.93
CA ASP A 8 -31.57 42.45 12.95
C ASP A 8 -30.64 41.36 13.51
N SER A 9 -31.04 40.10 13.33
CA SER A 9 -30.13 38.97 13.44
C SER A 9 -29.20 38.98 12.23
N ARG A 10 -28.05 39.63 12.40
CA ARG A 10 -26.91 39.47 11.50
C ARG A 10 -26.57 37.98 11.43
N SER A 11 -27.02 37.33 10.36
CA SER A 11 -26.53 36.04 9.92
C SER A 11 -25.06 36.21 9.55
N GLY A 12 -24.19 35.92 10.51
CA GLY A 12 -22.77 35.82 10.29
C GLY A 12 -22.52 34.70 9.28
N THR A 13 -22.33 35.09 8.02
CA THR A 13 -21.71 34.25 7.00
C THR A 13 -20.28 33.98 7.46
N SER A 14 -20.08 32.81 8.08
CA SER A 14 -18.76 32.31 8.40
C SER A 14 -17.94 32.20 7.12
N LEU A 15 -16.71 32.72 7.16
CA LEU A 15 -15.76 32.58 6.07
C LEU A 15 -15.59 31.08 5.73
N PRO A 16 -15.53 30.70 4.44
CA PRO A 16 -15.26 29.31 4.05
C PRO A 16 -13.90 28.91 4.64
N GLY A 17 -13.91 28.10 5.70
CA GLY A 17 -12.70 27.64 6.39
C GLY A 17 -12.74 27.69 7.92
N THR A 18 -13.70 28.37 8.56
CA THR A 18 -13.72 28.51 10.03
C THR A 18 -14.58 27.48 10.77
N ALA A 19 -15.42 26.71 10.06
CA ALA A 19 -16.20 25.64 10.69
C ALA A 19 -15.29 24.47 11.09
N PRO A 20 -15.46 23.88 12.30
CA PRO A 20 -14.68 22.74 12.74
C PRO A 20 -14.84 21.57 11.76
N PRO A 21 -13.81 20.73 11.57
CA PRO A 21 -13.91 19.57 10.70
C PRO A 21 -14.98 18.61 11.22
N PHE A 22 -15.67 17.93 10.31
CA PHE A 22 -16.72 16.97 10.65
C PHE A 22 -16.19 15.83 11.53
N ILE A 23 -14.93 15.43 11.31
CA ILE A 23 -14.16 14.50 12.15
C ILE A 23 -12.97 15.27 12.71
N GLN A 24 -12.74 15.19 14.02
CA GLN A 24 -11.53 15.77 14.60
C GLN A 24 -10.30 14.94 14.19
N PRO A 25 -9.12 15.54 13.93
CA PRO A 25 -7.91 14.79 13.54
C PRO A 25 -7.54 13.65 14.49
N LEU A 26 -7.72 13.84 15.80
CA LEU A 26 -7.49 12.80 16.79
C LEU A 26 -8.46 11.62 16.63
N THR A 27 -9.73 11.90 16.35
CA THR A 27 -10.75 10.87 16.09
C THR A 27 -10.41 10.07 14.84
N ALA A 28 -9.98 10.73 13.75
CA ALA A 28 -9.52 10.04 12.54
C ALA A 28 -8.33 9.12 12.84
N CYS A 29 -7.31 9.62 13.56
CA CYS A 29 -6.15 8.80 13.95
C CYS A 29 -6.56 7.60 14.83
N ALA A 30 -7.45 7.82 15.80
CA ALA A 30 -7.97 6.74 16.65
C ALA A 30 -8.74 5.69 15.85
N MET A 31 -9.53 6.10 14.85
CA MET A 31 -10.20 5.18 13.94
C MET A 31 -9.22 4.36 13.11
N LEU A 32 -8.14 4.96 12.59
CA LEU A 32 -7.09 4.24 11.86
C LEU A 32 -6.42 3.17 12.73
N VAL A 33 -6.11 3.51 13.99
CA VAL A 33 -5.58 2.55 14.97
C VAL A 33 -6.59 1.43 15.25
N ALA A 34 -7.87 1.77 15.43
CA ALA A 34 -8.92 0.79 15.63
C ALA A 34 -9.09 -0.14 14.42
N TYR A 35 -9.09 0.38 13.20
CA TYR A 35 -9.16 -0.40 11.95
C TYR A 35 -7.98 -1.36 11.84
N THR A 36 -6.78 -0.88 12.18
CA THR A 36 -5.58 -1.72 12.23
C THR A 36 -5.73 -2.86 13.23
N ALA A 37 -6.23 -2.58 14.44
CA ALA A 37 -6.48 -3.61 15.44
C ALA A 37 -7.54 -4.62 14.99
N ILE A 38 -8.65 -4.17 14.39
CA ILE A 38 -9.72 -5.02 13.86
C ILE A 38 -9.21 -5.92 12.72
N TYR A 39 -8.27 -5.44 11.91
CA TYR A 39 -7.64 -6.22 10.85
C TYR A 39 -6.64 -7.26 11.38
N VAL A 40 -5.80 -6.90 12.36
CA VAL A 40 -4.70 -7.75 12.85
C VAL A 40 -5.15 -8.72 13.95
N ALA A 41 -6.00 -8.31 14.89
CA ALA A 41 -6.38 -9.11 16.05
C ALA A 41 -6.95 -10.50 15.70
N PRO A 42 -7.78 -10.67 14.65
CA PRO A 42 -8.34 -11.98 14.32
C PRO A 42 -7.29 -13.04 13.94
N LEU A 43 -6.09 -12.62 13.49
CA LEU A 43 -4.97 -13.51 13.19
C LEU A 43 -4.45 -14.25 14.43
N TYR A 44 -4.77 -13.76 15.63
CA TYR A 44 -4.28 -14.28 16.90
C TYR A 44 -5.37 -14.94 17.75
N ILE A 45 -6.64 -14.65 17.46
CA ILE A 45 -7.77 -15.14 18.26
C ILE A 45 -8.18 -16.55 17.82
N SER A 46 -8.15 -16.85 16.51
CA SER A 46 -8.57 -18.15 16.00
C SER A 46 -7.47 -19.21 16.16
N PRO A 47 -7.70 -20.34 16.85
CA PRO A 47 -6.74 -21.43 16.97
C PRO A 47 -6.29 -21.99 15.62
N ALA A 48 -7.16 -21.94 14.61
CA ALA A 48 -6.88 -22.43 13.26
C ALA A 48 -5.88 -21.56 12.47
N SER A 49 -5.53 -20.37 12.96
CA SER A 49 -4.61 -19.46 12.28
C SER A 49 -3.54 -18.82 13.17
N ARG A 50 -3.67 -19.00 14.49
CA ARG A 50 -2.76 -18.44 15.49
C ARG A 50 -1.35 -19.01 15.26
N PRO A 51 -0.31 -18.15 15.21
CA PRO A 51 1.07 -18.59 15.09
C PRO A 51 1.45 -19.59 16.19
N SER A 52 2.02 -20.72 15.81
CA SER A 52 2.57 -21.72 16.72
C SER A 52 3.84 -22.35 16.14
N PRO A 53 4.70 -22.99 16.95
CA PRO A 53 5.89 -23.67 16.44
C PRO A 53 5.58 -24.82 15.47
N THR A 54 4.38 -25.39 15.54
CA THR A 54 3.97 -26.59 14.78
C THR A 54 3.08 -26.28 13.59
N LEU A 55 2.56 -25.05 13.49
CA LEU A 55 1.63 -24.65 12.43
C LEU A 55 2.29 -23.59 11.55
N SER A 56 2.61 -23.96 10.32
CA SER A 56 3.19 -23.03 9.34
C SER A 56 2.18 -21.97 8.91
N ARG A 57 2.64 -20.73 8.74
CA ARG A 57 1.87 -19.64 8.13
C ARG A 57 1.43 -19.95 6.69
N ASP A 58 2.17 -20.81 6.00
CA ASP A 58 1.90 -21.20 4.62
C ASP A 58 1.02 -22.46 4.51
N ASP A 59 0.53 -22.98 5.63
CA ASP A 59 -0.48 -24.04 5.64
C ASP A 59 -1.78 -23.56 4.96
N PRO A 60 -2.38 -24.34 4.04
CA PRO A 60 -3.59 -23.92 3.32
C PRO A 60 -4.79 -23.57 4.22
N VAL A 61 -4.95 -24.26 5.34
CA VAL A 61 -6.04 -23.98 6.31
C VAL A 61 -5.80 -22.63 6.98
N VAL A 62 -4.56 -22.35 7.36
CA VAL A 62 -4.16 -21.05 7.94
C VAL A 62 -4.41 -19.93 6.93
N ILE A 63 -3.97 -20.10 5.68
CA ILE A 63 -4.14 -19.07 4.65
C ILE A 63 -5.63 -18.77 4.43
N ARG A 64 -6.46 -19.81 4.22
CA ARG A 64 -7.90 -19.62 3.99
C ARG A 64 -8.61 -18.97 5.18
N THR A 65 -8.25 -19.37 6.40
CA THR A 65 -8.84 -18.82 7.63
C THR A 65 -8.46 -17.34 7.79
N ARG A 66 -7.19 -17.00 7.63
CA ARG A 66 -6.71 -15.61 7.71
C ARG A 66 -7.38 -14.74 6.65
N ILE A 67 -7.43 -15.20 5.40
CA ILE A 67 -8.05 -14.45 4.30
C ILE A 67 -9.53 -14.19 4.56
N ARG A 68 -10.30 -15.18 5.03
CA ARG A 68 -11.72 -14.99 5.38
C ARG A 68 -11.89 -13.94 6.48
N SER A 69 -11.07 -14.02 7.51
CA SER A 69 -11.15 -13.10 8.65
C SER A 69 -10.75 -11.67 8.28
N VAL A 70 -9.69 -11.54 7.48
CA VAL A 70 -9.19 -10.26 6.98
C VAL A 70 -10.18 -9.62 6.00
N LEU A 71 -10.80 -10.42 5.13
CA LEU A 71 -11.87 -9.93 4.25
C LEU A 71 -13.06 -9.39 5.03
N PHE A 72 -13.52 -10.13 6.05
CA PHE A 72 -14.64 -9.69 6.88
C PHE A 72 -14.33 -8.36 7.59
N SER A 73 -13.18 -8.28 8.28
CA SER A 73 -12.74 -7.05 8.97
C SER A 73 -12.57 -5.87 8.00
N THR A 74 -11.96 -6.08 6.84
CA THR A 74 -11.78 -5.06 5.81
C THR A 74 -13.11 -4.56 5.25
N ALA A 75 -14.04 -5.49 4.97
CA ALA A 75 -15.37 -5.15 4.49
C ALA A 75 -16.16 -4.34 5.53
N SER A 76 -16.10 -4.72 6.82
CA SER A 76 -16.74 -3.98 7.91
C SER A 76 -16.17 -2.56 8.07
N CYS A 77 -14.84 -2.41 8.04
CA CYS A 77 -14.20 -1.09 8.14
C CYS A 77 -14.51 -0.21 6.91
N SER A 78 -14.52 -0.80 5.71
CA SER A 78 -14.90 -0.11 4.47
C SER A 78 -16.35 0.32 4.49
N ALA A 79 -17.28 -0.54 4.93
CA ALA A 79 -18.70 -0.20 5.05
C ALA A 79 -18.93 0.92 6.07
N LEU A 80 -18.25 0.88 7.22
CA LEU A 80 -18.32 1.95 8.22
C LEU A 80 -17.81 3.28 7.65
N THR A 81 -16.68 3.27 6.96
CA THR A 81 -16.15 4.47 6.29
C THR A 81 -17.15 5.00 5.26
N TYR A 82 -17.69 4.13 4.41
CA TYR A 82 -18.70 4.52 3.43
C TYR A 82 -19.92 5.18 4.09
N ILE A 83 -20.44 4.60 5.18
CA ILE A 83 -21.57 5.17 5.93
C ILE A 83 -21.21 6.55 6.49
N ILE A 84 -20.02 6.73 7.04
CA ILE A 84 -19.55 8.03 7.53
C ILE A 84 -19.50 9.06 6.40
N LEU A 85 -18.90 8.69 5.27
CA LEU A 85 -18.78 9.55 4.09
C LEU A 85 -20.14 9.91 3.49
N ALA A 86 -21.08 8.96 3.42
CA ALA A 86 -22.43 9.15 2.88
C ALA A 86 -23.32 10.01 3.79
N ARG A 87 -22.90 10.26 5.04
CA ARG A 87 -23.60 11.13 6.01
C ARG A 87 -22.93 12.50 6.16
N LEU A 88 -21.88 12.77 5.39
CA LEU A 88 -21.26 14.09 5.36
C LEU A 88 -22.24 15.13 4.81
N PRO A 89 -22.22 16.37 5.35
CA PRO A 89 -22.90 17.49 4.72
C PRO A 89 -22.35 17.74 3.31
N ASP A 90 -23.24 18.14 2.40
CA ASP A 90 -22.87 18.47 1.02
C ASP A 90 -21.74 19.50 0.97
N GLY A 91 -20.77 19.26 0.08
CA GLY A 91 -19.60 20.14 -0.09
C GLY A 91 -18.48 19.96 0.94
N THR A 92 -18.59 19.02 1.89
CA THR A 92 -17.48 18.71 2.82
C THR A 92 -16.26 18.16 2.09
N LEU A 93 -16.50 17.29 1.09
CA LEU A 93 -15.50 16.81 0.14
C LEU A 93 -15.97 17.19 -1.28
N PRO A 94 -15.04 17.44 -2.22
CA PRO A 94 -15.41 17.81 -3.59
C PRO A 94 -15.85 16.61 -4.43
N TYR A 95 -15.89 15.41 -3.85
CA TYR A 95 -16.20 14.15 -4.52
C TYR A 95 -17.08 13.26 -3.63
N GLY A 96 -17.80 12.33 -4.26
CA GLY A 96 -18.67 11.39 -3.57
C GLY A 96 -17.92 10.30 -2.79
N PRO A 97 -18.61 9.54 -1.91
CA PRO A 97 -17.99 8.51 -1.06
C PRO A 97 -17.18 7.46 -1.82
N LEU A 98 -17.71 6.95 -2.94
CA LEU A 98 -17.03 5.93 -3.74
C LEU A 98 -15.73 6.44 -4.37
N HIS A 99 -15.68 7.73 -4.73
CA HIS A 99 -14.48 8.35 -5.27
C HIS A 99 -13.47 8.67 -4.18
N ALA A 100 -13.91 9.20 -3.04
CA ALA A 100 -13.02 9.37 -1.88
C ALA A 100 -12.32 8.05 -1.51
N MET A 101 -13.06 6.93 -1.52
CA MET A 101 -12.52 5.59 -1.24
C MET A 101 -11.78 4.96 -2.43
N GLY A 102 -11.73 5.60 -3.60
CA GLY A 102 -11.04 5.14 -4.80
C GLY A 102 -11.69 3.95 -5.51
N TYR A 103 -12.95 3.63 -5.21
CA TYR A 103 -13.71 2.60 -5.91
C TYR A 103 -14.27 3.09 -7.25
N TRP A 104 -14.51 4.40 -7.39
CA TRP A 104 -15.03 4.98 -8.63
C TRP A 104 -14.51 6.41 -8.87
N PRO A 105 -13.96 6.75 -10.04
CA PRO A 105 -13.77 5.89 -11.20
C PRO A 105 -12.74 4.79 -10.93
N ILE A 106 -12.81 3.70 -11.69
CA ILE A 106 -11.85 2.58 -11.56
C ILE A 106 -10.41 3.04 -11.86
N GLY A 107 -10.24 4.00 -12.77
CA GLY A 107 -8.95 4.62 -13.09
C GLY A 107 -7.97 3.69 -13.81
N ILE A 108 -8.36 3.14 -14.97
CA ILE A 108 -7.52 2.22 -15.76
C ILE A 108 -6.25 2.92 -16.26
N LEU A 109 -6.37 4.15 -16.76
CA LEU A 109 -5.23 4.93 -17.24
C LEU A 109 -4.30 5.29 -16.06
N GLU A 110 -4.87 5.77 -14.96
CA GLU A 110 -4.14 6.08 -13.74
C GLU A 110 -3.41 4.85 -13.21
N SER A 111 -4.04 3.67 -13.29
CA SER A 111 -3.43 2.40 -12.90
C SER A 111 -2.21 2.08 -13.77
N ALA A 112 -2.33 2.22 -15.09
CA ALA A 112 -1.23 1.99 -16.02
C ALA A 112 -0.07 2.98 -15.79
N LEU A 113 -0.37 4.26 -15.56
CA LEU A 113 0.64 5.29 -15.31
C LEU A 113 1.34 5.14 -13.96
N CYS A 114 0.60 4.81 -12.89
CA CYS A 114 1.17 4.52 -11.58
C CYS A 114 2.05 3.26 -11.61
N LEU A 115 1.63 2.22 -12.35
CA LEU A 115 2.44 1.03 -12.58
C LEU A 115 3.70 1.35 -13.38
N LEU A 116 3.58 2.13 -14.47
CA LEU A 116 4.73 2.54 -15.28
C LEU A 116 5.73 3.33 -14.44
N LEU A 117 5.25 4.30 -13.67
CA LEU A 117 6.09 5.09 -12.76
C LEU A 117 6.83 4.17 -11.77
N THR A 118 6.12 3.20 -11.18
CA THR A 118 6.74 2.24 -10.25
C THR A 118 7.71 1.30 -10.96
N ALA A 119 7.41 0.85 -12.18
CA ALA A 119 8.32 0.05 -12.99
C ALA A 119 9.60 0.81 -13.35
N ILE A 120 9.53 2.12 -13.61
CA ILE A 120 10.71 2.98 -13.82
C ILE A 120 11.58 3.01 -12.56
N LEU A 121 10.98 3.18 -11.38
CA LEU A 121 11.72 3.12 -10.10
C LEU A 121 12.41 1.77 -9.91
N PHE A 122 11.74 0.69 -10.33
CA PHE A 122 12.21 -0.69 -10.22
C PHE A 122 12.94 -1.21 -11.48
N ALA A 123 13.48 -0.32 -12.33
CA ALA A 123 14.13 -0.73 -13.57
C ALA A 123 15.28 -1.74 -13.37
N GLY A 124 16.07 -1.57 -12.30
CA GLY A 124 17.12 -2.52 -11.91
C GLY A 124 16.55 -3.90 -11.55
N PRO A 125 15.69 -4.02 -10.52
CA PRO A 125 15.01 -5.28 -10.17
C PRO A 125 14.26 -5.93 -11.32
N LEU A 126 13.58 -5.15 -12.17
CA LEU A 126 12.90 -5.69 -13.36
C LEU A 126 13.88 -6.36 -14.31
N TYR A 127 15.02 -5.73 -14.55
CA TYR A 127 16.09 -6.31 -15.36
C TYR A 127 16.69 -7.56 -14.71
N GLU A 128 16.93 -7.55 -13.38
CA GLU A 128 17.42 -8.73 -12.65
C GLU A 128 16.41 -9.87 -12.79
N THR A 129 15.15 -9.66 -12.43
CA THR A 129 14.13 -10.71 -12.45
C THR A 129 13.80 -11.21 -13.85
N LEU A 130 13.59 -10.34 -14.84
CA LEU A 130 13.16 -10.79 -16.17
C LEU A 130 14.31 -11.42 -16.95
N LEU A 131 15.47 -10.76 -16.96
CA LEU A 131 16.58 -11.16 -17.80
C LEU A 131 17.57 -12.04 -17.03
N ILE A 132 18.10 -11.56 -15.90
CA ILE A 132 19.19 -12.25 -15.18
C ILE A 132 18.71 -13.55 -14.54
N ASP A 133 17.53 -13.54 -13.92
CA ASP A 133 16.93 -14.71 -13.29
C ASP A 133 16.15 -15.58 -14.29
N GLY A 134 15.99 -15.10 -15.53
CA GLY A 134 15.35 -15.86 -16.61
C GLY A 134 13.82 -15.92 -16.56
N LEU A 135 13.15 -15.10 -15.77
CA LEU A 135 11.68 -15.12 -15.68
C LEU A 135 11.01 -14.85 -17.04
N TRP A 136 11.69 -14.19 -17.98
CA TRP A 136 11.14 -13.99 -19.34
C TRP A 136 10.83 -15.32 -20.06
N GLU A 137 11.57 -16.41 -19.79
CA GLU A 137 11.33 -17.71 -20.41
C GLU A 137 9.98 -18.31 -19.93
N ASP A 138 9.72 -18.18 -18.63
CA ASP A 138 8.46 -18.59 -18.00
C ASP A 138 7.23 -17.87 -18.60
N TRP A 139 7.42 -16.63 -19.06
CA TRP A 139 6.35 -15.83 -19.64
C TRP A 139 5.85 -16.38 -20.98
N HIS A 140 6.66 -17.14 -21.73
CA HIS A 140 6.20 -17.80 -22.97
C HIS A 140 5.01 -18.74 -22.72
N GLY A 141 4.97 -19.40 -21.56
CA GLY A 141 3.88 -20.27 -21.13
C GLY A 141 2.89 -19.59 -20.17
N LEU A 142 2.99 -18.27 -19.95
CA LEU A 142 2.26 -17.54 -18.91
C LEU A 142 2.43 -18.16 -17.50
N GLY A 143 3.57 -18.81 -17.24
CA GLY A 143 3.87 -19.51 -15.99
C GLY A 143 3.62 -18.66 -14.74
N PRO A 144 4.04 -17.38 -14.70
CA PRO A 144 3.79 -16.51 -13.54
C PRO A 144 2.29 -16.29 -13.27
N ILE A 145 1.48 -16.13 -14.33
CA ILE A 145 0.02 -15.98 -14.20
C ILE A 145 -0.60 -17.27 -13.69
N VAL A 146 -0.21 -18.42 -14.24
CA VAL A 146 -0.72 -19.73 -13.81
C VAL A 146 -0.40 -19.97 -12.33
N ARG A 147 0.79 -19.59 -11.85
CA ARG A 147 1.18 -19.71 -10.43
C ARG A 147 0.29 -18.89 -9.50
N ILE A 148 -0.17 -17.71 -9.92
CA ILE A 148 -1.12 -16.89 -9.13
C ILE A 148 -2.41 -17.67 -8.84
N TRP A 149 -2.90 -18.47 -9.77
CA TRP A 149 -4.17 -19.20 -9.61
C TRP A 149 -4.02 -20.61 -9.06
N THR A 150 -2.81 -21.19 -9.14
CA THR A 150 -2.54 -22.58 -8.73
C THR A 150 -1.85 -22.68 -7.37
N GLN A 151 -1.08 -21.67 -6.96
CA GLN A 151 -0.36 -21.65 -5.70
C GLN A 151 -1.02 -20.68 -4.72
N LEU A 152 -1.57 -21.22 -3.63
CA LEU A 152 -2.33 -20.43 -2.65
C LEU A 152 -1.47 -19.36 -1.95
N THR A 153 -0.17 -19.62 -1.75
CA THR A 153 0.79 -18.64 -1.21
C THR A 153 1.02 -17.48 -2.17
N THR A 154 1.17 -17.76 -3.47
CA THR A 154 1.32 -16.75 -4.53
C THR A 154 0.03 -15.93 -4.68
N TRP A 155 -1.13 -16.59 -4.71
CA TRP A 155 -2.43 -15.91 -4.70
C TRP A 155 -2.58 -14.97 -3.51
N ARG A 156 -2.25 -15.45 -2.30
CA ARG A 156 -2.26 -14.63 -1.07
C ARG A 156 -1.35 -13.42 -1.20
N ASN A 157 -0.11 -13.62 -1.64
CA ASN A 157 0.92 -12.57 -1.63
C ASN A 157 0.72 -11.52 -2.74
N ILE A 158 0.15 -11.91 -3.89
CA ILE A 158 0.05 -11.04 -5.08
C ILE A 158 -1.37 -10.48 -5.28
N VAL A 159 -2.40 -11.19 -4.82
CA VAL A 159 -3.80 -10.75 -5.00
C VAL A 159 -4.40 -10.31 -3.67
N MET A 160 -4.55 -11.23 -2.72
CA MET A 160 -5.38 -10.95 -1.53
C MET A 160 -4.73 -10.00 -0.54
N GLY A 161 -3.43 -10.18 -0.24
CA GLY A 161 -2.68 -9.28 0.65
C GLY A 161 -2.74 -7.84 0.16
N PRO A 162 -2.28 -7.54 -1.08
CA PRO A 162 -2.42 -6.23 -1.68
C PRO A 162 -3.85 -5.71 -1.64
N LEU A 163 -4.83 -6.48 -2.11
CA LEU A 163 -6.22 -6.04 -2.14
C LEU A 163 -6.75 -5.62 -0.75
N THR A 164 -6.60 -6.48 0.26
CA THR A 164 -7.21 -6.23 1.58
C THR A 164 -6.47 -5.15 2.36
N GLU A 165 -5.14 -5.11 2.26
CA GLU A 165 -4.35 -4.06 2.91
C GLU A 165 -4.68 -2.69 2.31
N GLU A 166 -4.75 -2.59 0.99
CA GLU A 166 -5.03 -1.35 0.32
C GLU A 166 -6.47 -0.87 0.53
N MET A 167 -7.45 -1.77 0.52
CA MET A 167 -8.83 -1.44 0.90
C MET A 167 -8.91 -0.86 2.34
N LEU A 168 -8.17 -1.42 3.28
CA LEU A 168 -8.19 -0.94 4.67
C LEU A 168 -7.42 0.38 4.84
N PHE A 169 -6.16 0.39 4.44
CA PHE A 169 -5.23 1.47 4.77
C PHE A 169 -5.31 2.66 3.81
N ARG A 170 -5.84 2.47 2.59
CA ARG A 170 -6.05 3.56 1.63
C ARG A 170 -7.54 3.85 1.53
N SER A 171 -8.34 2.93 1.01
CA SER A 171 -9.77 3.19 0.74
C SER A 171 -10.61 3.49 1.98
N ALA A 172 -10.38 2.80 3.11
CA ALA A 172 -11.14 3.05 4.34
C ALA A 172 -10.50 4.15 5.22
N SER A 173 -9.17 4.23 5.26
CA SER A 173 -8.47 5.10 6.21
C SER A 173 -8.21 6.52 5.69
N VAL A 174 -7.70 6.67 4.45
CA VAL A 174 -7.31 7.99 3.92
C VAL A 174 -8.49 8.96 3.84
N PRO A 175 -9.71 8.56 3.42
CA PRO A 175 -10.86 9.48 3.40
C PRO A 175 -11.20 10.09 4.75
N LEU A 176 -10.98 9.35 5.85
CA LEU A 176 -11.24 9.87 7.21
C LEU A 176 -10.26 11.01 7.57
N MET A 177 -9.01 10.92 7.11
CA MET A 177 -8.02 11.98 7.27
C MET A 177 -8.38 13.22 6.43
N LEU A 178 -8.89 13.00 5.22
CA LEU A 178 -9.39 14.08 4.36
C LEU A 178 -10.62 14.78 4.99
N CYS A 179 -11.55 14.02 5.58
CA CYS A 179 -12.68 14.57 6.34
C CYS A 179 -12.24 15.37 7.58
N ALA A 180 -11.12 14.99 8.17
CA ALA A 180 -10.50 15.71 9.26
C ALA A 180 -9.68 16.93 8.82
N ARG A 181 -9.67 17.25 7.52
CA ARG A 181 -8.90 18.34 6.89
C ARG A 181 -7.41 18.29 7.25
N MET A 182 -6.87 17.08 7.37
CA MET A 182 -5.44 16.90 7.56
C MET A 182 -4.70 17.36 6.29
N SER A 183 -3.58 18.04 6.46
CA SER A 183 -2.74 18.47 5.34
C SER A 183 -2.26 17.29 4.50
N LEU A 184 -1.84 17.57 3.27
CA LEU A 184 -1.25 16.57 2.38
C LEU A 184 -0.08 15.84 3.06
N THR A 185 0.83 16.58 3.68
CA THR A 185 1.99 16.01 4.40
C THR A 185 1.54 15.09 5.54
N GLN A 186 0.55 15.51 6.34
CA GLN A 186 0.03 14.66 7.41
C GLN A 186 -0.59 13.38 6.84
N THR A 187 -1.38 13.48 5.76
CA THR A 187 -2.02 12.32 5.14
C THR A 187 -0.99 11.35 4.57
N VAL A 188 0.00 11.86 3.84
CA VAL A 188 1.05 11.06 3.19
C VAL A 188 2.03 10.44 4.18
N PHE A 189 2.29 11.04 5.34
CA PHE A 189 3.32 10.52 6.26
C PHE A 189 2.79 9.94 7.57
N LEU A 190 1.58 10.28 8.03
CA LEU A 190 1.04 9.72 9.28
C LEU A 190 0.32 8.38 9.07
N SER A 191 -0.52 8.26 8.05
CA SER A 191 -1.23 7.00 7.76
C SER A 191 -0.27 5.81 7.53
N PRO A 192 0.87 5.99 6.84
CA PRO A 192 1.82 4.90 6.61
C PRO A 192 2.60 4.46 7.84
N VAL A 193 2.72 5.32 8.85
CA VAL A 193 3.31 4.94 10.14
C VAL A 193 2.39 3.93 10.83
N ILE A 194 1.08 4.19 10.83
CA ILE A 194 0.08 3.25 11.37
C ILE A 194 0.09 1.93 10.56
N PHE A 195 0.17 2.01 9.23
CA PHE A 195 0.32 0.84 8.35
C PHE A 195 1.60 0.03 8.65
N GLY A 196 2.74 0.70 8.83
CA GLY A 196 3.99 0.05 9.22
C GLY A 196 3.89 -0.63 10.58
N PHE A 197 3.26 0.02 11.56
CA PHE A 197 3.03 -0.56 12.88
C PHE A 197 2.18 -1.83 12.83
N ALA A 198 1.19 -1.89 11.92
CA ALA A 198 0.40 -3.10 11.70
C ALA A 198 1.29 -4.34 11.43
N HIS A 199 2.46 -4.15 10.83
CA HIS A 199 3.38 -5.24 10.44
C HIS A 199 4.34 -5.67 11.55
N VAL A 200 4.45 -4.91 12.64
CA VAL A 200 5.29 -5.26 13.80
C VAL A 200 4.86 -6.60 14.43
N HIS A 201 3.59 -6.99 14.26
CA HIS A 201 3.08 -8.30 14.66
C HIS A 201 3.88 -9.49 14.07
N HIS A 202 4.52 -9.32 12.91
CA HIS A 202 5.40 -10.35 12.33
C HIS A 202 6.67 -10.60 13.14
N PHE A 203 7.10 -9.67 13.99
CA PHE A 203 8.18 -9.93 14.95
C PHE A 203 7.82 -11.12 15.85
N TYR A 204 6.59 -11.12 16.39
CA TYR A 204 6.12 -12.21 17.23
C TYR A 204 6.04 -13.54 16.47
N GLU A 205 5.47 -13.54 15.24
CA GLU A 205 5.43 -14.74 14.40
C GLU A 205 6.84 -15.27 14.14
N PHE A 206 7.79 -14.38 13.80
CA PHE A 206 9.16 -14.74 13.51
C PHE A 206 9.87 -15.34 14.73
N ARG A 207 9.68 -14.77 15.93
CA ARG A 207 10.26 -15.28 17.18
C ARG A 207 9.78 -16.68 17.53
N ILE A 208 8.53 -17.00 17.22
CA ILE A 208 7.98 -18.34 17.44
C ILE A 208 8.56 -19.35 16.45
N SER A 209 8.58 -19.02 15.16
CA SER A 209 9.02 -19.96 14.11
C SER A 209 10.55 -20.11 14.06
N HIS A 210 11.31 -19.11 14.54
CA HIS A 210 12.77 -19.09 14.48
C HIS A 210 13.39 -18.80 15.86
N PRO A 211 13.17 -19.66 16.87
CA PRO A 211 13.58 -19.38 18.25
C PRO A 211 15.09 -19.22 18.42
N LYS A 212 15.88 -19.90 17.56
CA LYS A 212 17.35 -19.90 17.56
C LYS A 212 17.98 -18.63 16.98
N VAL A 213 17.23 -17.81 16.25
CA VAL A 213 17.77 -16.56 15.68
C VAL A 213 18.02 -15.57 16.82
N PRO A 214 19.20 -14.90 16.86
CA PRO A 214 19.49 -13.89 17.88
C PRO A 214 18.43 -12.79 17.94
N LEU A 215 18.08 -12.34 19.15
CA LEU A 215 17.07 -11.29 19.35
C LEU A 215 17.39 -10.02 18.57
N VAL A 216 18.66 -9.62 18.55
CA VAL A 216 19.13 -8.43 17.81
C VAL A 216 18.79 -8.55 16.32
N ALA A 217 18.99 -9.72 15.70
CA ALA A 217 18.66 -9.95 14.30
C ALA A 217 17.14 -9.91 14.06
N ALA A 218 16.33 -10.47 14.98
CA ALA A 218 14.88 -10.40 14.90
C ALA A 218 14.35 -8.95 15.03
N VAL A 219 14.93 -8.16 15.93
CA VAL A 219 14.60 -6.73 16.11
C VAL A 219 15.02 -5.94 14.87
N ALA A 220 16.23 -6.14 14.36
CA ALA A 220 16.71 -5.48 13.15
C ALA A 220 15.79 -5.77 11.95
N ARG A 221 15.37 -7.04 11.78
CA ARG A 221 14.38 -7.41 10.76
C ARG A 221 13.06 -6.64 10.93
N SER A 222 12.54 -6.53 12.16
CA SER A 222 11.29 -5.81 12.43
C SER A 222 11.41 -4.31 12.15
N ILE A 223 12.54 -3.68 12.51
CA ILE A 223 12.82 -2.27 12.22
C ILE A 223 12.89 -2.05 10.71
N LEU A 224 13.66 -2.88 9.99
CA LEU A 224 13.76 -2.79 8.52
C LEU A 224 12.39 -2.97 7.85
N GLN A 225 11.60 -3.94 8.32
CA GLN A 225 10.24 -4.16 7.82
C GLN A 225 9.35 -2.95 8.09
N PHE A 226 9.32 -2.44 9.32
CA PHE A 226 8.56 -1.24 9.67
C PHE A 226 8.94 -0.04 8.79
N SER A 227 10.25 0.26 8.68
CA SER A 227 10.73 1.40 7.89
C SER A 227 10.38 1.27 6.41
N TYR A 228 10.61 0.09 5.82
CA TYR A 228 10.30 -0.15 4.42
C TYR A 228 8.80 -0.10 4.14
N THR A 229 8.00 -0.75 4.97
CA THR A 229 6.54 -0.77 4.83
C THR A 229 5.95 0.63 5.03
N SER A 230 6.46 1.44 5.95
CA SER A 230 6.05 2.85 6.09
C SER A 230 6.45 3.71 4.90
N LEU A 231 7.65 3.52 4.34
CA LEU A 231 8.09 4.22 3.13
C LEU A 231 7.20 3.86 1.92
N PHE A 232 6.95 2.57 1.73
CA PHE A 232 6.01 2.09 0.70
C PHE A 232 4.61 2.65 0.92
N GLY A 233 4.11 2.65 2.16
CA GLY A 233 2.81 3.22 2.49
C GLY A 233 2.73 4.72 2.15
N ALA A 234 3.80 5.49 2.35
CA ALA A 234 3.84 6.91 1.97
C ALA A 234 3.77 7.08 0.45
N TYR A 235 4.52 6.27 -0.30
CA TYR A 235 4.45 6.25 -1.75
C TYR A 235 3.05 5.84 -2.25
N ALA A 236 2.46 4.80 -1.69
CA ALA A 236 1.13 4.32 -2.05
C ALA A 236 0.03 5.35 -1.71
N THR A 237 0.11 6.01 -0.55
CA THR A 237 -0.82 7.08 -0.19
C THR A 237 -0.67 8.28 -1.11
N PHE A 238 0.55 8.67 -1.47
CA PHE A 238 0.79 9.68 -2.50
C PHE A 238 0.10 9.29 -3.81
N LEU A 239 0.38 8.10 -4.35
CA LEU A 239 -0.24 7.65 -5.60
C LEU A 239 -1.76 7.56 -5.50
N PHE A 240 -2.32 7.10 -4.37
CA PHE A 240 -3.76 7.03 -4.14
C PHE A 240 -4.41 8.41 -4.18
N LEU A 241 -3.81 9.41 -3.53
CA LEU A 241 -4.29 10.78 -3.56
C LEU A 241 -4.19 11.41 -4.95
N ARG A 242 -3.17 11.03 -5.74
CA ARG A 242 -2.98 11.50 -7.11
C ARG A 242 -3.95 10.83 -8.09
N SER A 243 -4.14 9.52 -8.00
CA SER A 243 -4.94 8.73 -8.94
C SER A 243 -6.43 8.70 -8.59
N GLY A 244 -6.77 8.80 -7.31
CA GLY A 244 -8.12 8.52 -6.81
C GLY A 244 -8.61 7.11 -7.12
N SER A 245 -7.69 6.14 -7.27
CA SER A 245 -8.01 4.76 -7.69
C SER A 245 -7.40 3.72 -6.75
N LEU A 246 -8.27 2.85 -6.21
CA LEU A 246 -7.89 1.65 -5.49
C LEU A 246 -7.20 0.64 -6.42
N LEU A 247 -7.69 0.47 -7.64
CA LEU A 247 -7.08 -0.46 -8.61
C LEU A 247 -5.61 -0.10 -8.85
N ALA A 248 -5.32 1.18 -9.05
CA ALA A 248 -3.97 1.66 -9.31
C ALA A 248 -3.01 1.23 -8.21
N ILE A 249 -3.39 1.44 -6.96
CA ILE A 249 -2.50 1.19 -5.83
C ILE A 249 -2.46 -0.30 -5.44
N VAL A 250 -3.52 -1.08 -5.69
CA VAL A 250 -3.49 -2.55 -5.53
C VAL A 250 -2.49 -3.16 -6.51
N LEU A 251 -2.50 -2.70 -7.77
CA LEU A 251 -1.56 -3.19 -8.78
C LEU A 251 -0.13 -2.77 -8.47
N VAL A 252 0.09 -1.53 -8.02
CA VAL A 252 1.42 -1.07 -7.56
C VAL A 252 1.92 -1.89 -6.37
N HIS A 253 1.06 -2.18 -5.40
CA HIS A 253 1.42 -3.03 -4.26
C HIS A 253 1.77 -4.44 -4.74
N ALA A 254 0.91 -5.07 -5.55
CA ALA A 254 1.17 -6.39 -6.10
C ALA A 254 2.52 -6.43 -6.85
N PHE A 255 2.81 -5.41 -7.66
CA PHE A 255 4.09 -5.26 -8.35
C PHE A 255 5.29 -5.19 -7.38
N CYS A 256 5.21 -4.34 -6.35
CA CYS A 256 6.25 -4.25 -5.31
C CYS A 256 6.44 -5.58 -4.56
N ASN A 257 5.36 -6.35 -4.33
CA ASN A 257 5.46 -7.68 -3.72
C ASN A 257 6.17 -8.70 -4.61
N VAL A 258 6.08 -8.57 -5.95
CA VAL A 258 6.87 -9.41 -6.88
C VAL A 258 8.34 -8.99 -6.86
N MET A 259 8.62 -7.68 -6.93
CA MET A 259 10.00 -7.19 -7.06
C MET A 259 10.81 -7.26 -5.75
N GLY A 260 10.16 -7.11 -4.60
CA GLY A 260 10.85 -7.09 -3.30
C GLY A 260 11.73 -5.84 -3.12
N LEU A 261 12.77 -5.96 -2.29
CA LEU A 261 13.76 -4.89 -2.11
C LEU A 261 14.84 -5.00 -3.20
N PRO A 262 15.26 -3.87 -3.81
CA PRO A 262 16.39 -3.90 -4.72
C PRO A 262 17.67 -4.29 -3.99
N ARG A 263 18.56 -4.95 -4.73
CA ARG A 263 19.90 -5.29 -4.28
C ARG A 263 20.75 -4.02 -4.27
N PHE A 264 21.24 -3.61 -3.10
CA PHE A 264 22.14 -2.47 -2.99
C PHE A 264 23.63 -2.86 -2.93
N TRP A 265 23.93 -4.17 -2.88
CA TRP A 265 25.29 -4.69 -2.84
C TRP A 265 25.40 -6.10 -3.45
N GLY A 266 26.59 -6.44 -3.93
CA GLY A 266 26.87 -7.72 -4.58
C GLY A 266 26.74 -7.69 -6.10
N ALA A 267 27.02 -8.82 -6.73
CA ALA A 267 26.91 -9.01 -8.17
C ALA A 267 25.58 -9.68 -8.54
N VAL A 268 25.15 -9.47 -9.78
CA VAL A 268 24.08 -10.24 -10.40
C VAL A 268 24.70 -11.24 -11.38
N GLU A 269 24.21 -12.47 -11.38
CA GLU A 269 24.77 -13.57 -12.16
C GLU A 269 23.68 -14.15 -13.06
N PRO A 270 23.81 -14.02 -14.39
CA PRO A 270 22.81 -14.55 -15.31
C PRO A 270 22.63 -16.05 -15.17
N TYR A 271 21.40 -16.53 -15.23
CA TYR A 271 21.07 -17.96 -15.09
C TYR A 271 21.79 -18.84 -16.14
N TRP A 272 22.07 -18.31 -17.33
CA TRP A 272 22.80 -19.02 -18.39
C TRP A 272 24.31 -19.17 -18.13
N HIS A 273 24.88 -18.49 -17.13
CA HIS A 273 26.29 -18.67 -16.74
C HIS A 273 26.52 -19.93 -15.88
N VAL A 274 25.46 -20.64 -15.47
CA VAL A 274 25.55 -21.86 -14.64
C VAL A 274 26.12 -23.07 -15.42
N SER A 275 26.37 -22.92 -16.73
CA SER A 275 26.95 -23.96 -17.59
C SER A 275 28.42 -23.68 -17.85
N GLY A 276 29.29 -24.24 -17.00
CA GLY A 276 30.76 -24.34 -17.09
C GLY A 276 31.49 -23.54 -18.18
N HIS A 277 32.36 -22.62 -17.73
CA HIS A 277 33.44 -21.90 -18.46
C HIS A 277 33.28 -20.38 -18.60
N TYR A 278 32.98 -19.66 -17.52
CA TYR A 278 33.04 -18.19 -17.53
C TYR A 278 33.86 -17.63 -16.37
N ALA A 279 34.62 -16.57 -16.64
CA ALA A 279 35.48 -15.92 -15.67
C ALA A 279 34.65 -14.91 -14.84
N PRO A 280 35.03 -14.59 -13.59
CA PRO A 280 34.38 -13.54 -12.78
C PRO A 280 34.31 -12.16 -13.44
N ALA A 281 35.12 -11.91 -14.47
CA ALA A 281 35.07 -10.70 -15.29
C ALA A 281 33.78 -10.60 -16.13
N ASP A 282 33.10 -11.71 -16.41
CA ASP A 282 31.95 -11.79 -17.31
C ASP A 282 30.64 -11.38 -16.63
N SER A 283 30.52 -11.50 -15.29
CA SER A 283 29.35 -11.02 -14.52
C SER A 283 29.39 -9.51 -14.24
N ARG A 284 30.57 -8.89 -14.35
CA ARG A 284 30.77 -7.46 -14.04
C ARG A 284 29.93 -6.57 -14.94
N LYS A 285 29.81 -6.91 -16.23
CA LYS A 285 29.01 -6.12 -17.20
C LYS A 285 27.54 -6.07 -16.80
N TRP A 286 26.94 -7.22 -16.49
CA TRP A 286 25.53 -7.34 -16.08
C TRP A 286 25.26 -6.62 -14.76
N THR A 287 26.22 -6.70 -13.83
CA THR A 287 26.18 -6.00 -12.55
C THR A 287 26.25 -4.48 -12.73
N VAL A 288 27.13 -3.98 -13.60
CA VAL A 288 27.21 -2.54 -13.91
C VAL A 288 25.90 -2.05 -14.52
N ILE A 289 25.32 -2.80 -15.47
CA ILE A 289 24.02 -2.45 -16.06
C ILE A 289 22.93 -2.38 -14.99
N TYR A 290 22.87 -3.37 -14.08
CA TYR A 290 21.91 -3.37 -12.97
C TYR A 290 21.97 -2.10 -12.13
N TYR A 291 23.17 -1.71 -11.67
CA TYR A 291 23.32 -0.52 -10.82
C TYR A 291 23.10 0.79 -11.60
N VAL A 292 23.44 0.83 -12.90
CA VAL A 292 23.09 1.97 -13.76
C VAL A 292 21.57 2.10 -13.88
N LEU A 293 20.85 1.01 -14.13
CA LEU A 293 19.38 1.00 -14.20
C LEU A 293 18.74 1.39 -12.86
N LEU A 294 19.31 0.95 -11.73
CA LEU A 294 18.86 1.34 -10.40
C LEU A 294 18.95 2.87 -10.19
N PHE A 295 20.09 3.46 -10.56
CA PHE A 295 20.31 4.91 -10.40
C PHE A 295 19.50 5.76 -11.39
N VAL A 296 19.54 5.38 -12.68
CA VAL A 296 18.79 6.09 -13.74
C VAL A 296 17.29 5.94 -13.52
N GLY A 297 16.82 4.77 -13.09
CA GLY A 297 15.44 4.51 -12.71
C GLY A 297 14.97 5.45 -11.60
N ALA A 298 15.75 5.59 -10.52
CA ALA A 298 15.44 6.51 -9.43
C ALA A 298 15.36 7.98 -9.87
N ILE A 299 16.31 8.45 -10.69
CA ILE A 299 16.30 9.83 -11.23
C ILE A 299 15.09 10.05 -12.14
N THR A 300 14.81 9.09 -13.02
CA THR A 300 13.70 9.19 -13.98
C THR A 300 12.36 9.15 -13.27
N TRP A 301 12.23 8.29 -12.25
CA TRP A 301 11.07 8.25 -11.35
C TRP A 301 10.85 9.60 -10.67
N TRP A 302 11.88 10.19 -10.06
CA TRP A 302 11.78 11.48 -9.39
C TRP A 302 11.27 12.58 -10.33
N ARG A 303 11.81 12.65 -11.55
CA ARG A 303 11.38 13.62 -12.57
C ARG A 303 9.97 13.36 -13.09
N SER A 304 9.55 12.10 -13.10
CA SER A 304 8.26 11.65 -13.62
C SER A 304 7.15 11.61 -12.55
N LEU A 305 7.49 11.82 -11.28
CA LEU A 305 6.61 11.63 -10.14
C LEU A 305 5.33 12.49 -10.23
N LEU A 306 5.46 13.78 -10.58
CA LEU A 306 4.31 14.67 -10.76
C LEU A 306 3.67 14.53 -12.15
N PRO A 307 4.43 14.53 -13.28
CA PRO A 307 3.84 14.46 -14.62
C PRO A 307 3.04 13.18 -14.88
N LEU A 308 3.55 12.01 -14.49
CA LEU A 308 2.86 10.74 -14.74
C LEU A 308 1.67 10.49 -13.82
N THR A 309 1.52 11.27 -12.74
CA THR A 309 0.41 11.12 -11.78
C THR A 309 -0.61 12.25 -11.88
N GLN A 310 -0.49 13.12 -12.89
CA GLN A 310 -1.43 14.21 -13.12
C GLN A 310 -2.72 13.68 -13.77
N THR A 311 -3.82 13.76 -13.03
CA THR A 311 -5.16 13.39 -13.48
C THR A 311 -6.22 14.27 -12.83
N SER A 312 -7.37 14.39 -13.50
CA SER A 312 -8.58 15.00 -12.93
C SER A 312 -9.24 14.14 -11.86
N ALA A 313 -8.87 12.86 -11.74
CA ALA A 313 -9.39 11.95 -10.72
C ALA A 313 -8.75 12.13 -9.32
N SER A 314 -7.79 13.06 -9.17
CA SER A 314 -7.06 13.27 -7.92
C SER A 314 -7.98 13.67 -6.76
N LEU A 315 -7.73 13.08 -5.59
CA LEU A 315 -8.40 13.39 -4.33
C LEU A 315 -7.84 14.65 -3.66
N PHE A 316 -6.73 15.18 -4.15
CA PHE A 316 -6.12 16.40 -3.64
C PHE A 316 -5.72 17.31 -4.82
N PRO A 317 -6.71 17.89 -5.52
CA PRO A 317 -6.47 18.62 -6.77
C PRO A 317 -5.73 19.95 -6.60
N GLN A 318 -5.74 20.53 -5.39
CA GLN A 318 -5.02 21.76 -5.07
C GLN A 318 -3.84 21.43 -4.14
N GLY A 319 -2.59 21.62 -4.62
CA GLY A 319 -1.42 21.65 -3.73
C GLY A 319 -0.51 20.40 -3.70
N PHE A 320 -0.32 19.74 -4.84
CA PHE A 320 0.85 18.87 -5.06
C PHE A 320 2.00 19.63 -5.71
#